data_AF-A0A3N5DNJ8-F1
#
_entry.id   AF-A0A3N5DNJ8-F1
#
_cell.length_a   1.000
_cell.length_b   1.000
_cell.length_c   1.000
_cell.angle_alpha   90.00
_cell.angle_beta   90.00
_cell.angle_gamma   90.00
#
_symmetry.space_group_name_H-M   'P 1'
#
loop_
_entity.id
_entity.type
_entity.pdbx_description
1 polymer ?
#
loop_
_entity_poly.entity_id
_entity_poly.type
_entity_poly.pdbx_seq_one_letter_code
_entity_poly.pdbx_strand_id
1 'polypeptide(L)'
;FRPDIVHSHHPHLLGNTAVRIASRFSRPLVFTHHTMYEHYLHYVPAEANRMQQFVVSLVTGYCNLCDHVIAPSQSVARVLRRRGVETPVSVVPTGVDVQRFANGDGRAFRRFMGIPQKAFVAGYVGRLAPEKNLPFLAEAIRKYVARRKNAQFLVVGSGPSEDAIREVFDQGELSSRLHLAGSLDGQDLVDAYHAMDVFVFASYTETQGMVLTEAMAACRPVVALDAPGVREVIKDGYNGRLLKQRSISDFTAAIAQLASISPRRRDRLRQAACETAQRFSMDRCARKLLDVYRHVLKQQPPGPRDESVWHQASEEVKAEWELLKNMAEAVTRALK
;
A
#
# COMPACT_ATOMS: atom_id res chain seq x y z
N PHE A 1 0.37 -16.31 31.24
CA PHE A 1 0.93 -15.52 30.12
C PHE A 1 1.78 -14.38 30.70
N ARG A 2 3.04 -14.21 30.25
CA ARG A 2 3.99 -13.16 30.66
C ARG A 2 4.86 -12.81 29.43
N PRO A 3 4.50 -11.79 28.64
CA PRO A 3 5.23 -11.47 27.41
C PRO A 3 6.60 -10.87 27.71
N ASP A 4 7.53 -10.96 26.76
CA ASP A 4 8.80 -10.21 26.80
C ASP A 4 8.68 -8.85 26.11
N ILE A 5 7.87 -8.75 25.06
CA ILE A 5 7.55 -7.54 24.29
C ILE A 5 6.05 -7.54 23.97
N VAL A 6 5.44 -6.37 23.93
CA VAL A 6 4.12 -6.14 23.33
C VAL A 6 4.30 -5.42 21.99
N HIS A 7 3.77 -5.96 20.89
CA HIS A 7 3.84 -5.33 19.57
C HIS A 7 2.45 -5.00 19.04
N SER A 8 2.15 -3.71 18.87
CA SER A 8 0.89 -3.21 18.34
C SER A 8 0.98 -2.92 16.84
N HIS A 9 -0.13 -3.14 16.13
CA HIS A 9 -0.30 -2.86 14.70
C HIS A 9 -1.39 -1.83 14.42
N HIS A 10 -2.03 -1.28 15.46
CA HIS A 10 -3.09 -0.30 15.34
C HIS A 10 -3.05 0.68 16.54
N PRO A 11 -3.00 2.00 16.33
CA PRO A 11 -3.13 2.98 17.40
C PRO A 11 -4.58 2.97 17.97
N HIS A 12 -4.88 3.58 19.10
CA HIS A 12 -6.26 3.60 19.69
C HIS A 12 -6.75 2.27 20.29
N LEU A 13 -7.97 1.78 20.05
CA LEU A 13 -8.61 0.70 20.85
C LEU A 13 -7.69 -0.48 21.20
N LEU A 14 -7.05 -1.07 20.18
CA LEU A 14 -6.05 -2.13 20.36
C LEU A 14 -4.73 -1.59 20.93
N GLY A 15 -4.32 -0.40 20.52
CA GLY A 15 -3.14 0.30 21.06
C GLY A 15 -3.23 0.61 22.57
N ASN A 16 -4.37 1.07 23.07
CA ASN A 16 -4.66 1.33 24.48
C ASN A 16 -4.54 0.03 25.29
N THR A 17 -5.04 -1.06 24.71
CA THR A 17 -4.87 -2.39 25.31
C THR A 17 -3.39 -2.78 25.33
N ALA A 18 -2.65 -2.52 24.26
CA ALA A 18 -1.21 -2.79 24.19
C ALA A 18 -0.42 -1.97 25.22
N VAL A 19 -0.71 -0.66 25.38
CA VAL A 19 -0.12 0.21 26.40
C VAL A 19 -0.39 -0.34 27.80
N ARG A 20 -1.65 -0.67 28.13
CA ARG A 20 -2.02 -1.23 29.44
C ARG A 20 -1.32 -2.55 29.73
N ILE A 21 -1.22 -3.44 28.75
CA ILE A 21 -0.51 -4.73 28.90
C ILE A 21 0.99 -4.47 29.10
N ALA A 22 1.59 -3.63 28.28
CA ALA A 22 3.01 -3.29 28.37
C ALA A 22 3.35 -2.67 29.73
N SER A 23 2.49 -1.79 30.26
CA SER A 23 2.66 -1.16 31.57
C SER A 23 2.44 -2.17 32.71
N ARG A 24 1.38 -2.99 32.65
CA ARG A 24 1.08 -4.02 33.66
C ARG A 24 2.20 -5.04 33.84
N PHE A 25 2.87 -5.42 32.76
CA PHE A 25 3.94 -6.41 32.80
C PHE A 25 5.35 -5.79 32.81
N SER A 26 5.46 -4.45 32.82
CA SER A 26 6.74 -3.72 32.72
C SER A 26 7.57 -4.18 31.53
N ARG A 27 6.94 -4.29 30.36
CA ARG A 27 7.56 -4.75 29.11
C ARG A 27 7.61 -3.66 28.05
N PRO A 28 8.58 -3.71 27.12
CA PRO A 28 8.62 -2.81 25.99
C PRO A 28 7.39 -2.92 25.08
N LEU A 29 6.96 -1.77 24.56
CA LEU A 29 5.91 -1.59 23.59
C LEU A 29 6.53 -1.18 22.25
N VAL A 30 6.36 -2.02 21.25
CA VAL A 30 6.70 -1.72 19.86
C VAL A 30 5.42 -1.40 19.09
N PHE A 31 5.49 -0.50 18.11
CA PHE A 31 4.38 -0.20 17.22
C PHE A 31 4.80 -0.20 15.75
N THR A 32 4.06 -0.90 14.88
CA THR A 32 4.22 -0.76 13.43
C THR A 32 3.16 0.17 12.84
N HIS A 33 3.60 1.23 12.17
CA HIS A 33 2.73 2.21 11.51
C HIS A 33 2.39 1.80 10.07
N HIS A 34 1.23 1.13 9.89
CA HIS A 34 0.79 0.59 8.58
C HIS A 34 0.05 1.59 7.69
N THR A 35 -0.64 2.56 8.30
CA THR A 35 -1.66 3.37 7.62
C THR A 35 -1.41 4.87 7.84
N MET A 36 -1.49 5.63 6.75
CA MET A 36 -1.49 7.09 6.77
C MET A 36 -2.92 7.59 7.06
N TYR A 37 -3.34 7.52 8.33
CA TYR A 37 -4.73 7.73 8.77
C TYR A 37 -5.34 9.04 8.26
N GLU A 38 -4.56 10.10 8.18
CA GLU A 38 -4.99 11.41 7.69
C GLU A 38 -5.44 11.42 6.21
N HIS A 39 -4.99 10.46 5.40
CA HIS A 39 -5.42 10.29 4.01
C HIS A 39 -6.71 9.46 3.87
N TYR A 40 -7.26 8.93 4.97
CA TYR A 40 -8.51 8.16 4.98
C TYR A 40 -9.68 8.95 5.59
N LEU A 41 -9.50 10.24 5.86
CA LEU A 41 -10.55 11.11 6.41
C LEU A 41 -11.65 11.48 5.41
N HIS A 42 -11.53 11.06 4.15
CA HIS A 42 -12.57 11.23 3.12
C HIS A 42 -13.86 10.46 3.42
N TYR A 43 -13.87 9.59 4.44
CA TYR A 43 -15.06 8.90 4.95
C TYR A 43 -15.79 9.68 6.07
N VAL A 44 -15.29 10.85 6.48
CA VAL A 44 -15.85 11.66 7.58
C VAL A 44 -16.34 13.02 7.04
N PRO A 45 -17.56 13.47 7.37
CA PRO A 45 -18.07 14.77 6.92
C PRO A 45 -17.33 15.97 7.56
N ALA A 46 -17.03 16.97 6.72
CA ALA A 46 -16.82 18.40 7.02
C ALA A 46 -16.02 18.79 8.28
N GLU A 47 -14.69 18.77 8.15
CA GLU A 47 -13.69 19.75 8.67
C GLU A 47 -12.27 19.16 8.46
N ALA A 48 -11.99 18.77 7.21
CA ALA A 48 -10.91 17.84 6.87
C ALA A 48 -9.53 18.26 7.39
N ASN A 49 -9.19 19.55 7.37
CA ASN A 49 -7.84 19.99 7.75
C ASN A 49 -7.58 19.93 9.26
N ARG A 50 -8.54 20.33 10.11
CA ARG A 50 -8.39 20.24 11.57
C ARG A 50 -8.37 18.79 12.02
N MET A 51 -9.30 17.99 11.50
CA MET A 51 -9.36 16.55 11.75
C MET A 51 -8.08 15.83 11.30
N GLN A 52 -7.47 16.23 10.17
CA GLN A 52 -6.18 15.70 9.73
C GLN A 52 -5.06 16.00 10.73
N GLN A 53 -4.91 17.25 11.15
CA GLN A 53 -3.86 17.63 12.12
C GLN A 53 -4.05 16.92 13.45
N PHE A 54 -5.30 16.78 13.86
CA PHE A 54 -5.68 16.07 15.06
C PHE A 54 -5.36 14.57 15.00
N VAL A 55 -5.71 13.88 13.91
CA VAL A 55 -5.34 12.47 13.70
C VAL A 55 -3.83 12.30 13.68
N VAL A 56 -3.12 13.23 13.04
CA VAL A 56 -1.66 13.27 13.04
C VAL A 56 -1.12 13.39 14.47
N SER A 57 -1.65 14.32 15.28
CA SER A 57 -1.26 14.52 16.69
C SER A 57 -1.47 13.26 17.52
N LEU A 58 -2.64 12.62 17.41
CA LEU A 58 -2.94 11.38 18.13
C LEU A 58 -1.97 10.26 17.77
N VAL A 59 -1.73 10.05 16.48
CA VAL A 59 -0.83 8.98 16.03
C VAL A 59 0.62 9.28 16.43
N THR A 60 1.06 10.53 16.39
CA THR A 60 2.37 10.96 16.91
C THR A 60 2.48 10.69 18.41
N GLY A 61 1.48 11.09 19.21
CA GLY A 61 1.44 10.83 20.65
C GLY A 61 1.53 9.34 20.95
N TYR A 62 0.77 8.50 20.23
CA TYR A 62 0.85 7.05 20.38
C TYR A 62 2.25 6.49 20.03
N CYS A 63 2.88 7.02 18.97
CA CYS A 63 4.25 6.64 18.62
C CYS A 63 5.24 6.99 19.74
N ASN A 64 5.06 8.15 20.38
CA ASN A 64 5.91 8.62 21.48
C ASN A 64 5.63 7.91 22.82
N LEU A 65 4.50 7.20 22.96
CA LEU A 65 4.26 6.27 24.07
C LEU A 65 4.95 4.91 23.90
N CYS A 66 5.42 4.61 22.70
CA CYS A 66 6.11 3.35 22.39
C CYS A 66 7.59 3.47 22.69
N ASP A 67 8.21 2.33 22.97
CA ASP A 67 9.66 2.21 23.16
C ASP A 67 10.40 2.12 21.82
N HIS A 68 9.71 1.64 20.79
CA HIS A 68 10.22 1.60 19.42
C HIS A 68 9.09 1.65 18.40
N VAL A 69 9.33 2.33 17.29
CA VAL A 69 8.39 2.41 16.17
C VAL A 69 8.98 1.76 14.94
N ILE A 70 8.15 1.03 14.20
CA ILE A 70 8.49 0.40 12.95
C ILE A 70 7.74 1.10 11.84
N ALA A 71 8.49 1.58 10.86
CA ALA A 71 7.98 2.10 9.61
C ALA A 71 8.17 1.04 8.50
N PRO A 72 7.19 0.84 7.61
CA PRO A 72 7.33 -0.11 6.51
C PRO A 72 8.29 0.40 5.43
N SER A 73 8.61 1.69 5.43
CA SER A 73 9.43 2.35 4.42
C SER A 73 10.15 3.58 4.99
N GLN A 74 11.27 3.95 4.37
CA GLN A 74 12.02 5.19 4.66
C GLN A 74 11.19 6.44 4.43
N SER A 75 10.25 6.38 3.49
CA SER A 75 9.32 7.47 3.22
C SER A 75 8.39 7.69 4.42
N VAL A 76 7.86 6.60 5.00
CA VAL A 76 7.05 6.67 6.22
C VAL A 76 7.90 7.08 7.43
N ALA A 77 9.11 6.53 7.59
CA ALA A 77 10.00 6.94 8.68
C ALA A 77 10.28 8.45 8.67
N ARG A 78 10.54 9.03 7.49
CA ARG A 78 10.71 10.49 7.34
C ARG A 78 9.44 11.27 7.65
N VAL A 79 8.26 10.73 7.30
CA VAL A 79 6.98 11.35 7.66
C VAL A 79 6.81 11.38 9.18
N LEU A 80 7.02 10.25 9.86
CA LEU A 80 6.90 10.15 11.32
C LEU A 80 7.84 11.14 12.02
N ARG A 81 9.10 11.23 11.56
CA ARG A 81 10.06 12.21 12.09
C ARG A 81 9.60 13.66 11.91
N ARG A 82 9.08 14.01 10.73
CA ARG A 82 8.52 15.35 10.49
C ARG A 82 7.31 15.68 11.34
N ARG A 83 6.56 14.66 11.80
CA ARG A 83 5.40 14.83 12.69
C ARG A 83 5.76 15.01 14.16
N GLY A 84 7.05 14.98 14.52
CA GLY A 84 7.49 15.07 15.92
C GLY A 84 7.55 13.73 16.65
N VAL A 85 7.65 12.60 15.94
CA VAL A 85 7.96 11.33 16.60
C VAL A 85 9.42 11.36 17.04
N GLU A 86 9.65 11.26 18.34
CA GLU A 86 10.98 11.26 18.98
C GLU A 86 11.47 9.84 19.27
N THR A 87 10.55 8.90 19.54
CA THR A 87 10.85 7.47 19.74
C THR A 87 11.72 6.90 18.61
N PRO A 88 12.69 6.02 18.89
CA PRO A 88 13.48 5.36 17.85
C PRO A 88 12.61 4.68 16.78
N VAL A 89 12.94 4.92 15.50
CA VAL A 89 12.20 4.40 14.34
C VAL A 89 13.12 3.51 13.53
N SER A 90 12.73 2.26 13.31
CA SER A 90 13.40 1.34 12.37
C SER A 90 12.54 1.08 11.14
N VAL A 91 13.19 0.90 10.00
CA VAL A 91 12.49 0.56 8.75
C VAL A 91 12.49 -0.94 8.56
N VAL A 92 11.33 -1.56 8.76
CA VAL A 92 11.10 -2.98 8.55
C VAL A 92 9.89 -3.12 7.63
N PRO A 93 10.10 -3.42 6.33
CA PRO A 93 9.00 -3.65 5.40
C PRO A 93 8.14 -4.86 5.81
N THR A 94 6.87 -4.84 5.44
CA THR A 94 6.02 -6.03 5.45
C THR A 94 6.55 -7.03 4.42
N GLY A 95 6.68 -8.29 4.82
CA GLY A 95 7.24 -9.32 3.96
C GLY A 95 6.24 -9.88 2.93
N VAL A 96 6.75 -10.31 1.79
CA VAL A 96 5.99 -11.06 0.76
C VAL A 96 6.37 -12.55 0.77
N ASP A 97 5.39 -13.42 0.57
CA ASP A 97 5.60 -14.86 0.39
C ASP A 97 6.12 -15.16 -1.01
N VAL A 98 7.44 -15.02 -1.19
CA VAL A 98 8.05 -15.16 -2.51
C VAL A 98 7.85 -16.55 -3.11
N GLN A 99 7.84 -17.60 -2.27
CA GLN A 99 7.67 -18.97 -2.75
C GLN A 99 6.26 -19.20 -3.27
N ARG A 100 5.24 -18.69 -2.57
CA ARG A 100 3.85 -18.76 -3.06
C ARG A 100 3.70 -18.01 -4.39
N PHE A 101 4.13 -16.76 -4.48
CA PHE A 101 3.94 -15.94 -5.68
C PHE A 101 4.80 -16.37 -6.88
N ALA A 102 5.84 -17.18 -6.67
CA ALA A 102 6.65 -17.73 -7.76
C ALA A 102 5.91 -18.80 -8.58
N ASN A 103 4.87 -19.43 -8.03
CA ASN A 103 4.24 -20.62 -8.61
C ASN A 103 2.80 -20.34 -9.07
N GLY A 104 2.61 -19.86 -10.30
CA GLY A 104 1.28 -19.63 -10.88
C GLY A 104 1.12 -20.11 -12.33
N ASP A 105 -0.12 -20.45 -12.71
CA ASP A 105 -0.52 -20.83 -14.06
C ASP A 105 -1.25 -19.69 -14.78
N GLY A 106 -0.46 -18.71 -15.24
CA GLY A 106 -0.99 -17.61 -16.04
C GLY A 106 -1.65 -18.04 -17.36
N ARG A 107 -1.31 -19.22 -17.92
CA ARG A 107 -1.92 -19.70 -19.17
C ARG A 107 -3.34 -20.19 -18.93
N ALA A 108 -3.55 -20.95 -17.85
CA ALA A 108 -4.89 -21.36 -17.43
C ALA A 108 -5.75 -20.15 -17.10
N PHE A 109 -5.22 -19.19 -16.33
CA PHE A 109 -5.94 -17.95 -16.01
C PHE A 109 -6.31 -17.15 -17.27
N ARG A 110 -5.39 -17.00 -18.22
CA ARG A 110 -5.69 -16.36 -19.52
C ARG A 110 -6.80 -17.08 -20.27
N ARG A 111 -6.85 -18.43 -20.26
CA ARG A 111 -7.96 -19.18 -20.90
C ARG A 111 -9.29 -18.91 -20.20
N PHE A 112 -9.30 -18.98 -18.87
CA PHE A 112 -10.49 -18.74 -18.05
C PHE A 112 -11.08 -17.35 -18.31
N MET A 113 -10.22 -16.32 -18.36
CA MET A 113 -10.64 -14.93 -18.61
C MET A 113 -10.85 -14.59 -20.09
N GLY A 114 -10.65 -15.52 -21.03
CA GLY A 114 -10.74 -15.23 -22.47
C GLY A 114 -9.65 -14.30 -23.01
N ILE A 115 -8.52 -14.16 -22.30
CA ILE A 115 -7.37 -13.36 -22.71
C ILE A 115 -6.56 -14.12 -23.78
N PRO A 116 -6.27 -13.53 -24.97
CA PRO A 116 -5.47 -14.19 -25.98
C PRO A 116 -4.07 -14.57 -25.46
N GLN A 117 -3.65 -15.82 -25.67
CA GLN A 117 -2.42 -16.36 -25.07
C GLN A 117 -1.14 -15.62 -25.48
N LYS A 118 -1.11 -15.04 -26.69
CA LYS A 118 0.02 -14.26 -27.21
C LYS A 118 -0.10 -12.76 -26.94
N ALA A 119 -1.14 -12.31 -26.24
CA ALA A 119 -1.31 -10.90 -25.91
C ALA A 119 -0.26 -10.40 -24.94
N PHE A 120 0.04 -9.10 -25.06
CA PHE A 120 0.75 -8.35 -24.03
C PHE A 120 -0.27 -7.85 -23.00
N VAL A 121 -0.16 -8.30 -21.76
CA VAL A 121 -1.11 -7.99 -20.69
C VAL A 121 -0.46 -7.02 -19.71
N ALA A 122 -0.95 -5.77 -19.69
CA ALA A 122 -0.71 -4.89 -18.56
C ALA A 122 -1.71 -5.26 -17.45
N GLY A 123 -1.26 -5.32 -16.20
CA GLY A 123 -2.11 -5.75 -15.10
C GLY A 123 -2.03 -4.86 -13.87
N TYR A 124 -3.17 -4.69 -13.20
CA TYR A 124 -3.31 -4.01 -11.92
C TYR A 124 -3.93 -4.95 -10.89
N VAL A 125 -3.47 -4.87 -9.65
CA VAL A 125 -4.01 -5.57 -8.49
C VAL A 125 -4.15 -4.57 -7.34
N GLY A 126 -5.31 -4.55 -6.71
CA GLY A 126 -5.54 -3.80 -5.48
C GLY A 126 -6.99 -3.32 -5.35
N ARG A 127 -7.30 -2.66 -4.23
CA ARG A 127 -8.60 -2.00 -4.03
C ARG A 127 -8.88 -1.03 -5.17
N LEU A 128 -10.10 -1.04 -5.72
CA LEU A 128 -10.51 -0.08 -6.75
C LEU A 128 -11.06 1.19 -6.11
N ALA A 129 -10.17 1.93 -5.44
CA ALA A 129 -10.52 3.10 -4.65
C ALA A 129 -9.89 4.39 -5.22
N PRO A 130 -10.49 5.58 -4.98
CA PRO A 130 -10.06 6.83 -5.60
C PRO A 130 -8.59 7.18 -5.33
N GLU A 131 -8.07 6.85 -4.14
CA GLU A 131 -6.67 7.11 -3.76
C GLU A 131 -5.64 6.35 -4.62
N LYS A 132 -6.09 5.34 -5.38
CA LYS A 132 -5.25 4.56 -6.29
C LYS A 132 -5.09 5.22 -7.67
N ASN A 133 -5.74 6.36 -7.90
CA ASN A 133 -5.60 7.15 -9.13
C ASN A 133 -5.93 6.32 -10.39
N LEU A 134 -7.00 5.55 -10.30
CA LEU A 134 -7.39 4.57 -11.33
C LEU A 134 -7.94 5.19 -12.62
N PRO A 135 -8.65 6.34 -12.62
CA PRO A 135 -9.00 7.02 -13.87
C PRO A 135 -7.77 7.40 -14.70
N PHE A 136 -6.72 7.92 -14.07
CA PHE A 136 -5.44 8.18 -14.74
C PHE A 136 -4.83 6.91 -15.33
N LEU A 137 -4.79 5.84 -14.53
CA LEU A 137 -4.22 4.56 -14.95
C LEU A 137 -5.00 3.98 -16.15
N ALA A 138 -6.33 3.94 -16.05
CA ALA A 138 -7.21 3.45 -17.09
C ALA A 138 -7.00 4.24 -18.40
N GLU A 139 -6.94 5.56 -18.35
CA GLU A 139 -6.75 6.39 -19.55
C GLU A 139 -5.37 6.18 -20.20
N ALA A 140 -4.31 6.02 -19.40
CA ALA A 140 -2.98 5.68 -19.91
C ALA A 140 -2.96 4.30 -20.59
N ILE A 141 -3.59 3.30 -19.98
CA ILE A 141 -3.66 1.96 -20.56
C ILE A 141 -4.55 1.95 -21.80
N ARG A 142 -5.69 2.63 -21.79
CA ARG A 142 -6.57 2.77 -22.96
C ARG A 142 -5.81 3.36 -24.15
N LYS A 143 -5.05 4.45 -23.95
CA LYS A 143 -4.20 5.03 -25.02
C LYS A 143 -3.13 4.06 -25.53
N TYR A 144 -2.54 3.25 -24.66
CA TYR A 144 -1.59 2.22 -25.05
C TYR A 144 -2.27 1.11 -25.88
N VAL A 145 -3.39 0.58 -25.39
CA VAL A 145 -4.17 -0.50 -25.99
C VAL A 145 -4.74 -0.10 -27.35
N ALA A 146 -5.23 1.13 -27.50
CA ALA A 146 -5.72 1.68 -28.76
C ALA A 146 -4.68 1.60 -29.89
N ARG A 147 -3.38 1.79 -29.56
CA ARG A 147 -2.25 1.78 -30.50
C ARG A 147 -1.63 0.40 -30.71
N ARG A 148 -2.10 -0.62 -30.02
CA ARG A 148 -1.50 -1.98 -30.00
C ARG A 148 -2.60 -3.03 -30.06
N LYS A 149 -2.82 -3.61 -31.25
CA LYS A 149 -3.90 -4.59 -31.51
C LYS A 149 -3.90 -5.79 -30.56
N ASN A 150 -2.74 -6.18 -30.03
CA ASN A 150 -2.56 -7.36 -29.18
C ASN A 150 -2.30 -7.02 -27.70
N ALA A 151 -2.64 -5.80 -27.26
CA ALA A 151 -2.52 -5.38 -25.87
C ALA A 151 -3.86 -5.55 -25.14
N GLN A 152 -3.79 -5.99 -23.89
CA GLN A 152 -4.93 -6.28 -23.02
C GLN A 152 -4.69 -5.64 -21.65
N PHE A 153 -5.77 -5.30 -20.94
CA PHE A 153 -5.70 -4.80 -19.56
C PHE A 153 -6.41 -5.76 -18.61
N LEU A 154 -5.69 -6.28 -17.62
CA LEU A 154 -6.23 -7.12 -16.56
C LEU A 154 -6.30 -6.32 -15.25
N VAL A 155 -7.48 -6.26 -14.64
CA VAL A 155 -7.72 -5.57 -13.37
C VAL A 155 -8.25 -6.58 -12.37
N VAL A 156 -7.51 -6.75 -11.26
CA VAL A 156 -7.88 -7.60 -10.14
C VAL A 156 -8.15 -6.72 -8.92
N GLY A 157 -9.33 -6.89 -8.34
CA GLY A 157 -9.84 -6.11 -7.23
C GLY A 157 -11.30 -5.69 -7.46
N SER A 158 -11.89 -5.10 -6.43
CA SER A 158 -13.21 -4.48 -6.50
C SER A 158 -13.21 -3.15 -5.75
N GLY A 159 -14.20 -2.30 -6.04
CA GLY A 159 -14.38 -1.01 -5.36
C GLY A 159 -15.05 0.05 -6.22
N PRO A 160 -15.30 1.24 -5.65
CA PRO A 160 -16.11 2.30 -6.27
C PRO A 160 -15.53 2.88 -7.56
N SER A 161 -14.25 2.66 -7.87
CA SER A 161 -13.62 3.14 -9.11
C SER A 161 -13.77 2.16 -10.28
N GLU A 162 -14.46 1.04 -10.12
CA GLU A 162 -14.67 0.08 -11.22
C GLU A 162 -15.40 0.69 -12.40
N ASP A 163 -16.51 1.40 -12.15
CA ASP A 163 -17.34 2.01 -13.21
C ASP A 163 -16.55 3.05 -14.01
N ALA A 164 -15.72 3.84 -13.33
CA ALA A 164 -14.85 4.81 -14.01
C ALA A 164 -13.81 4.14 -14.93
N ILE A 165 -13.33 2.94 -14.59
CA ILE A 165 -12.43 2.18 -15.47
C ILE A 165 -13.20 1.66 -16.69
N ARG A 166 -14.41 1.12 -16.48
CA ARG A 166 -15.27 0.63 -17.57
C ARG A 166 -15.61 1.75 -18.55
N GLU A 167 -16.07 2.89 -18.05
CA GLU A 167 -16.45 4.05 -18.84
C GLU A 167 -15.30 4.53 -19.75
N VAL A 168 -14.08 4.59 -19.22
CA VAL A 168 -12.89 4.96 -20.02
C VAL A 168 -12.65 4.01 -21.18
N PHE A 169 -12.82 2.69 -20.99
CA PHE A 169 -12.63 1.72 -22.07
C PHE A 169 -13.81 1.68 -23.05
N ASP A 170 -15.03 1.92 -22.58
CA ASP A 170 -16.23 1.99 -23.40
C ASP A 170 -16.19 3.21 -24.35
N GLN A 171 -15.80 4.38 -23.84
CA GLN A 171 -15.58 5.59 -24.66
C GLN A 171 -14.50 5.40 -25.74
N GLY A 172 -13.59 4.45 -25.53
CA GLY A 172 -12.56 4.08 -26.50
C GLY A 172 -12.97 2.99 -27.48
N GLU A 173 -14.17 2.40 -27.36
CA GLU A 173 -14.60 1.18 -28.07
C GLU A 173 -13.65 -0.01 -27.84
N LEU A 174 -13.10 -0.11 -26.62
CA LEU A 174 -12.07 -1.10 -26.24
C LEU A 174 -12.52 -2.02 -25.09
N SER A 175 -13.82 -2.10 -24.80
CA SER A 175 -14.37 -2.91 -23.69
C SER A 175 -13.95 -4.38 -23.76
N SER A 176 -13.85 -4.94 -24.96
CA SER A 176 -13.37 -6.33 -25.19
C SER A 176 -11.90 -6.56 -24.81
N ARG A 177 -11.16 -5.49 -24.47
CA ARG A 177 -9.76 -5.53 -24.07
C ARG A 177 -9.52 -5.21 -22.59
N LEU A 178 -10.59 -4.98 -21.85
CA LEU A 178 -10.60 -4.80 -20.40
C LEU A 178 -11.13 -6.08 -19.75
N HIS A 179 -10.32 -6.68 -18.87
CA HIS A 179 -10.64 -7.90 -18.14
C HIS A 179 -10.71 -7.57 -16.65
N LEU A 180 -11.93 -7.53 -16.11
CA LEU A 180 -12.18 -7.28 -14.69
C LEU A 180 -12.41 -8.61 -14.00
N ALA A 181 -11.46 -9.03 -13.16
CA ALA A 181 -11.47 -10.35 -12.50
C ALA A 181 -12.17 -10.34 -11.13
N GLY A 182 -12.61 -9.17 -10.65
CA GLY A 182 -13.10 -9.01 -9.28
C GLY A 182 -11.99 -9.22 -8.25
N SER A 183 -12.38 -9.40 -6.98
CA SER A 183 -11.42 -9.68 -5.91
C SER A 183 -10.99 -11.16 -5.95
N LEU A 184 -9.68 -11.39 -5.97
CA LEU A 184 -9.06 -12.72 -5.95
C LEU A 184 -8.16 -12.88 -4.72
N ASP A 185 -8.05 -14.11 -4.24
CA ASP A 185 -7.12 -14.52 -3.19
C ASP A 185 -6.42 -15.83 -3.56
N GLY A 186 -5.78 -16.48 -2.59
CA GLY A 186 -5.28 -17.85 -2.78
C GLY A 186 -4.35 -18.03 -3.99
N GLN A 187 -4.62 -19.08 -4.76
CA GLN A 187 -3.90 -19.42 -5.98
C GLN A 187 -4.36 -18.57 -7.17
N ASP A 188 -5.65 -18.20 -7.25
CA ASP A 188 -6.19 -17.42 -8.36
C ASP A 188 -5.51 -16.06 -8.49
N LEU A 189 -5.20 -15.41 -7.37
CA LEU A 189 -4.43 -14.17 -7.35
C LEU A 189 -3.01 -14.36 -7.90
N VAL A 190 -2.35 -15.47 -7.54
CA VAL A 190 -1.01 -15.79 -8.03
C VAL A 190 -1.05 -16.03 -9.54
N ASP A 191 -2.01 -16.82 -10.00
CA ASP A 191 -2.20 -17.12 -11.42
C ASP A 191 -2.50 -15.84 -12.23
N ALA A 192 -3.27 -14.92 -11.66
CA ALA A 192 -3.53 -13.61 -12.25
C ALA A 192 -2.24 -12.79 -12.44
N TYR A 193 -1.34 -12.73 -11.45
CA TYR A 193 -0.03 -12.09 -11.64
C TYR A 193 0.79 -12.75 -12.74
N HIS A 194 0.76 -14.09 -12.85
CA HIS A 194 1.47 -14.82 -13.91
C HIS A 194 0.84 -14.64 -15.30
N ALA A 195 -0.45 -14.27 -15.36
CA ALA A 195 -1.12 -13.87 -16.60
C ALA A 195 -0.66 -12.50 -17.12
N MET A 196 0.07 -11.70 -16.32
CA MET A 196 0.55 -10.38 -16.69
C MET A 196 1.94 -10.42 -17.35
N ASP A 197 2.19 -9.49 -18.26
CA ASP A 197 3.52 -9.20 -18.80
C ASP A 197 4.20 -8.04 -18.05
N VAL A 198 3.41 -7.09 -17.56
CA VAL A 198 3.85 -5.93 -16.78
C VAL A 198 2.81 -5.58 -15.73
N PHE A 199 3.24 -5.27 -14.52
CA PHE A 199 2.38 -4.72 -13.49
C PHE A 199 2.39 -3.19 -13.58
N VAL A 200 1.22 -2.55 -13.53
CA VAL A 200 1.07 -1.10 -13.65
C VAL A 200 0.48 -0.51 -12.39
N PHE A 201 1.04 0.59 -11.90
CA PHE A 201 0.67 1.14 -10.61
C PHE A 201 0.77 2.68 -10.57
N ALA A 202 -0.33 3.38 -10.36
CA ALA A 202 -0.37 4.84 -10.47
C ALA A 202 -0.76 5.57 -9.17
N SER A 203 -0.78 4.88 -8.03
CA SER A 203 -1.15 5.53 -6.76
C SER A 203 -0.13 6.61 -6.37
N TYR A 204 -0.65 7.71 -5.82
CA TYR A 204 0.17 8.83 -5.34
C TYR A 204 0.64 8.66 -3.90
N THR A 205 -0.06 7.84 -3.13
CA THR A 205 0.18 7.67 -1.69
C THR A 205 0.21 6.18 -1.36
N GLU A 206 1.38 5.72 -0.90
CA GLU A 206 1.55 4.36 -0.41
C GLU A 206 2.48 4.37 0.80
N THR A 207 2.23 3.46 1.75
CA THR A 207 3.18 3.23 2.84
C THR A 207 4.31 2.32 2.38
N GLN A 208 4.00 1.29 1.59
CA GLN A 208 4.96 0.38 0.99
C GLN A 208 4.57 -0.07 -0.43
N GLY A 209 3.29 -0.33 -0.68
CA GLY A 209 2.81 -0.94 -1.93
C GLY A 209 3.12 -2.44 -2.01
N MET A 210 2.50 -3.27 -1.15
CA MET A 210 2.76 -4.72 -1.11
C MET A 210 2.54 -5.42 -2.45
N VAL A 211 1.54 -4.99 -3.22
CA VAL A 211 1.25 -5.50 -4.58
C VAL A 211 2.42 -5.35 -5.54
N LEU A 212 3.32 -4.38 -5.31
CA LEU A 212 4.55 -4.24 -6.08
C LEU A 212 5.50 -5.41 -5.81
N THR A 213 5.67 -5.77 -4.53
CA THR A 213 6.53 -6.88 -4.12
C THR A 213 5.93 -8.25 -4.48
N GLU A 214 4.60 -8.37 -4.52
CA GLU A 214 3.88 -9.55 -5.01
C GLU A 214 4.06 -9.73 -6.52
N ALA A 215 3.83 -8.68 -7.32
CA ALA A 215 4.08 -8.68 -8.75
C ALA A 215 5.53 -9.06 -9.07
N MET A 216 6.49 -8.48 -8.33
CA MET A 216 7.89 -8.79 -8.46
C MET A 216 8.25 -10.21 -8.01
N ALA A 217 7.54 -10.78 -7.03
CA ALA A 217 7.70 -12.18 -6.63
C ALA A 217 7.20 -13.15 -7.71
N ALA A 218 6.17 -12.76 -8.46
CA ALA A 218 5.78 -13.40 -9.71
C ALA A 218 6.69 -13.04 -10.90
N CYS A 219 7.82 -12.35 -10.66
CA CYS A 219 8.78 -11.91 -11.67
C CYS A 219 8.20 -11.02 -12.77
N ARG A 220 7.21 -10.17 -12.40
CA ARG A 220 6.65 -9.16 -13.29
C ARG A 220 7.38 -7.83 -13.09
N PRO A 221 7.95 -7.23 -14.15
CA PRO A 221 8.47 -5.87 -14.06
C PRO A 221 7.32 -4.90 -13.83
N VAL A 222 7.63 -3.76 -13.21
CA VAL A 222 6.63 -2.76 -12.82
C VAL A 222 6.78 -1.47 -13.61
N VAL A 223 5.68 -0.85 -14.03
CA VAL A 223 5.63 0.57 -14.41
C VAL A 223 4.82 1.31 -13.36
N ALA A 224 5.44 2.27 -12.68
CA ALA A 224 4.74 3.03 -11.67
C ALA A 224 5.10 4.52 -11.65
N LEU A 225 4.19 5.31 -11.09
CA LEU A 225 4.49 6.68 -10.70
C LEU A 225 5.36 6.71 -9.43
N ASP A 226 6.24 7.70 -9.34
CA ASP A 226 7.00 7.96 -8.11
C ASP A 226 6.07 8.40 -6.98
N ALA A 227 6.04 7.61 -5.92
CA ALA A 227 5.28 7.84 -4.71
C ALA A 227 6.05 7.31 -3.48
N PRO A 228 5.72 7.79 -2.27
CA PRO A 228 6.17 7.17 -1.01
C PRO A 228 5.95 5.64 -1.03
N GLY A 229 6.86 4.88 -0.44
CA GLY A 229 6.83 3.41 -0.49
C GLY A 229 7.24 2.83 -1.86
N VAL A 230 6.61 3.26 -2.95
CA VAL A 230 6.86 2.79 -4.33
C VAL A 230 8.32 2.95 -4.74
N ARG A 231 8.91 4.13 -4.45
CA ARG A 231 10.31 4.45 -4.78
C ARG A 231 11.36 3.62 -4.07
N GLU A 232 10.96 2.85 -3.06
CA GLU A 232 11.85 2.00 -2.28
C GLU A 232 11.88 0.57 -2.82
N VAL A 233 10.84 0.19 -3.57
CA VAL A 233 10.73 -1.10 -4.24
C VAL A 233 11.26 -1.00 -5.68
N ILE A 234 10.93 0.07 -6.40
CA ILE A 234 11.26 0.20 -7.82
C ILE A 234 12.57 0.97 -8.02
N LYS A 235 13.49 0.35 -8.76
CA LYS A 235 14.71 0.99 -9.28
C LYS A 235 14.58 1.17 -10.78
N ASP A 236 14.43 2.42 -11.22
CA ASP A 236 14.18 2.77 -12.61
C ASP A 236 15.21 2.14 -13.57
N GLY A 237 14.70 1.47 -14.62
CA GLY A 237 15.51 0.78 -15.63
C GLY A 237 16.11 -0.56 -15.20
N TYR A 238 16.01 -0.94 -13.92
CA TYR A 238 16.55 -2.21 -13.41
C TYR A 238 15.47 -3.28 -13.20
N ASN A 239 14.42 -2.99 -12.43
CA ASN A 239 13.31 -3.93 -12.15
C ASN A 239 11.96 -3.42 -12.70
N GLY A 240 11.99 -2.31 -13.44
CA GLY A 240 10.80 -1.61 -13.90
C GLY A 240 11.10 -0.21 -14.42
N ARG A 241 10.05 0.61 -14.53
CA ARG A 241 10.11 2.04 -14.81
C ARG A 241 9.45 2.81 -13.67
N LEU A 242 10.15 3.81 -13.13
CA LEU A 242 9.63 4.71 -12.10
C LEU A 242 9.53 6.13 -12.68
N LEU A 243 8.31 6.59 -12.90
CA LEU A 243 8.05 7.86 -13.55
C LEU A 243 7.87 8.97 -12.51
N LYS A 244 8.74 9.99 -12.58
CA LYS A 244 8.60 11.21 -11.77
C LYS A 244 7.49 12.13 -12.28
N GLN A 245 7.26 12.13 -13.60
CA GLN A 245 6.24 12.94 -14.25
C GLN A 245 4.90 12.22 -14.27
N ARG A 246 3.83 12.97 -13.99
CA ARG A 246 2.45 12.47 -13.89
C ARG A 246 1.68 12.63 -15.20
N SER A 247 2.36 12.44 -16.33
CA SER A 247 1.76 12.57 -17.65
C SER A 247 1.23 11.22 -18.12
N ILE A 248 -0.01 11.20 -18.58
CA ILE A 248 -0.60 10.05 -19.25
C ILE A 248 0.27 9.62 -20.45
N SER A 249 0.84 10.59 -21.18
CA SER A 249 1.69 10.31 -22.34
C SER A 249 2.96 9.57 -21.93
N ASP A 250 3.63 10.01 -20.86
CA ASP A 250 4.88 9.40 -20.40
C ASP A 250 4.64 8.01 -19.83
N PHE A 251 3.54 7.82 -19.09
CA PHE A 251 3.15 6.52 -18.57
C PHE A 251 2.85 5.53 -19.71
N THR A 252 2.09 5.98 -20.71
CA THR A 252 1.81 5.22 -21.95
C THR A 252 3.11 4.85 -22.66
N ALA A 253 4.04 5.80 -22.78
CA ALA A 253 5.32 5.59 -23.44
C ALA A 253 6.20 4.58 -22.68
N ALA A 254 6.21 4.63 -21.34
CA ALA A 254 6.96 3.67 -20.53
C ALA A 254 6.46 2.23 -20.69
N ILE A 255 5.14 2.03 -20.76
CA ILE A 255 4.55 0.71 -21.07
C ILE A 255 4.96 0.27 -22.48
N ALA A 256 4.86 1.16 -23.46
CA ALA A 256 5.23 0.86 -24.85
C ALA A 256 6.71 0.51 -24.99
N GLN A 257 7.60 1.19 -24.28
CA GLN A 257 9.03 0.89 -24.23
C GLN A 257 9.29 -0.50 -23.66
N LEU A 258 8.66 -0.86 -22.54
CA LEU A 258 8.81 -2.20 -21.96
C LEU A 258 8.25 -3.30 -22.88
N ALA A 259 7.16 -3.04 -23.58
CA ALA A 259 6.59 -3.99 -24.53
C ALA A 259 7.50 -4.24 -25.75
N SER A 260 8.32 -3.26 -26.13
CA SER A 260 9.18 -3.30 -27.33
C SER A 260 10.65 -3.69 -27.07
N ILE A 261 11.06 -3.91 -25.82
CA ILE A 261 12.43 -4.38 -25.53
C ILE A 261 12.67 -5.79 -26.06
N SER A 262 13.94 -6.08 -26.37
CA SER A 262 14.36 -7.41 -26.80
C SER A 262 14.09 -8.48 -25.73
N PRO A 263 13.89 -9.76 -26.12
CA PRO A 263 13.67 -10.86 -25.17
C PRO A 263 14.74 -10.91 -24.07
N ARG A 264 16.03 -10.78 -24.44
CA ARG A 264 17.14 -10.74 -23.48
C ARG A 264 17.01 -9.62 -22.45
N ARG A 265 16.55 -8.42 -22.85
CA ARG A 265 16.33 -7.31 -21.91
C ARG A 265 15.12 -7.56 -21.03
N ARG A 266 14.06 -8.17 -21.57
CA ARG A 266 12.87 -8.57 -20.82
C ARG A 266 13.22 -9.56 -19.72
N ASP A 267 14.00 -10.60 -20.04
CA ASP A 267 14.42 -11.61 -19.08
C ASP A 267 15.27 -11.01 -17.95
N ARG A 268 16.18 -10.07 -18.27
CA ARG A 268 16.93 -9.32 -17.26
C ARG A 268 16.04 -8.52 -16.32
N LEU A 269 15.01 -7.82 -16.84
CA LEU A 269 14.07 -7.08 -16.00
C LEU A 269 13.26 -8.01 -15.10
N ARG A 270 12.81 -9.17 -15.62
CA ARG A 270 12.09 -10.18 -14.85
C ARG A 270 12.95 -10.76 -13.74
N GLN A 271 14.19 -11.13 -14.04
CA GLN A 271 15.18 -11.58 -13.07
C GLN A 271 15.37 -10.54 -11.96
N ALA A 272 15.59 -9.27 -12.33
CA ALA A 272 15.75 -8.17 -11.39
C ALA A 272 14.49 -7.93 -10.53
N ALA A 273 13.30 -8.16 -11.07
CA ALA A 273 12.05 -8.15 -10.30
C ALA A 273 12.06 -9.27 -9.24
N CYS A 274 12.34 -10.53 -9.62
CA CYS A 274 12.43 -11.63 -8.65
C CYS A 274 13.47 -11.34 -7.55
N GLU A 275 14.66 -10.87 -7.94
CA GLU A 275 15.75 -10.49 -7.03
C GLU A 275 15.35 -9.36 -6.06
N THR A 276 14.52 -8.43 -6.53
CA THR A 276 13.98 -7.37 -5.69
C THR A 276 13.02 -7.96 -4.66
N ALA A 277 12.05 -8.78 -5.09
CA ALA A 277 11.10 -9.42 -4.17
C ALA A 277 11.78 -10.26 -3.09
N GLN A 278 12.88 -10.95 -3.41
CA GLN A 278 13.66 -11.69 -2.43
C GLN A 278 14.19 -10.84 -1.27
N ARG A 279 14.46 -9.54 -1.49
CA ARG A 279 14.88 -8.60 -0.43
C ARG A 279 13.75 -8.25 0.53
N PHE A 280 12.51 -8.41 0.08
CA PHE A 280 11.26 -8.21 0.83
C PHE A 280 10.62 -9.53 1.26
N SER A 281 11.32 -10.67 1.16
CA SER A 281 10.77 -11.96 1.62
C SER A 281 10.37 -11.91 3.10
N MET A 282 9.29 -12.60 3.46
CA MET A 282 8.84 -12.74 4.85
C MET A 282 9.97 -13.12 5.80
N ASP A 283 10.84 -14.07 5.42
CA ASP A 283 11.97 -14.49 6.26
C ASP A 283 12.98 -13.38 6.52
N ARG A 284 13.25 -12.51 5.53
CA ARG A 284 14.19 -11.39 5.71
C ARG A 284 13.57 -10.28 6.54
N CYS A 285 12.30 -9.97 6.30
CA CYS A 285 11.58 -8.97 7.08
C CYS A 285 11.39 -9.42 8.54
N ALA A 286 11.08 -10.70 8.77
CA ALA A 286 11.00 -11.28 10.10
C ALA A 286 12.35 -11.25 10.83
N ARG A 287 13.46 -11.55 10.15
CA ARG A 287 14.80 -11.42 10.73
C ARG A 287 15.11 -9.99 11.16
N LYS A 288 14.82 -9.00 10.31
CA LYS A 288 14.95 -7.57 10.66
C LYS A 288 14.10 -7.19 11.88
N LEU A 289 12.86 -7.68 11.95
CA LEU A 289 11.96 -7.46 13.07
C LEU A 289 12.53 -8.07 14.37
N LEU A 290 13.06 -9.29 14.31
CA LEU A 290 13.70 -9.94 15.44
C LEU A 290 14.94 -9.17 15.92
N ASP A 291 15.71 -8.57 15.01
CA ASP A 291 16.84 -7.73 15.39
C ASP A 291 16.40 -6.46 16.13
N VAL A 292 15.27 -5.86 15.71
CA VAL A 292 14.64 -4.75 16.45
C VAL A 292 14.21 -5.21 17.85
N TYR A 293 13.56 -6.36 17.98
CA TYR A 293 13.17 -6.90 19.29
C TYR A 293 14.36 -7.16 20.21
N ARG A 294 15.43 -7.77 19.69
CA ARG A 294 16.66 -7.99 20.46
C ARG A 294 17.30 -6.67 20.89
N HIS A 295 17.24 -5.65 20.05
CA HIS A 295 17.76 -4.33 20.40
C HIS A 295 16.93 -3.69 21.53
N VAL A 296 15.61 -3.70 21.40
CA VAL A 296 14.69 -3.15 22.40
C VAL A 296 14.81 -3.85 23.76
N LEU A 297 14.95 -5.18 23.77
CA LEU A 297 15.11 -5.97 25.01
C LEU A 297 16.44 -5.73 25.75
N LYS A 298 17.47 -5.21 25.06
CA LYS A 298 18.76 -4.87 25.70
C LYS A 298 18.73 -3.53 26.41
N GLN A 299 17.74 -2.69 26.14
CA GLN A 299 17.57 -1.41 26.81
C GLN A 299 16.95 -1.64 28.19
N GLN A 300 17.13 -0.69 29.11
CA GLN A 300 16.47 -0.78 30.41
C GLN A 300 14.95 -0.84 30.22
N PRO A 301 14.22 -1.63 31.05
CA PRO A 301 12.77 -1.65 31.00
C PRO A 301 12.25 -0.21 31.13
N PRO A 302 11.28 0.19 30.30
CA PRO A 302 10.78 1.55 30.36
C PRO A 302 10.20 1.85 31.74
N GLY A 303 10.41 3.08 32.19
CA GLY A 303 9.76 3.62 33.37
C GLY A 303 8.24 3.74 33.17
N PRO A 304 7.53 4.35 34.14
CA PRO A 304 6.11 4.63 34.00
C PRO A 304 5.85 5.40 32.69
N ARG A 305 4.88 4.94 31.89
CA ARG A 305 4.47 5.64 30.68
C ARG A 305 3.60 6.82 31.07
N ASP A 306 4.00 8.03 30.67
CA ASP A 306 3.17 9.22 30.83
C ASP A 306 2.03 9.20 29.80
N GLU A 307 0.88 8.70 30.23
CA GLU A 307 -0.31 8.63 29.38
C GLU A 307 -1.02 10.00 29.28
N SER A 308 -0.59 11.05 29.99
CA SER A 308 -1.32 12.33 30.09
C SER A 308 -1.52 13.01 28.74
N VAL A 309 -0.49 13.03 27.88
CA VAL A 309 -0.54 13.59 26.52
C VAL A 309 -1.55 12.84 25.64
N TRP A 310 -1.62 11.52 25.79
CA TRP A 310 -2.56 10.67 25.07
C TRP A 310 -3.99 10.81 25.60
N HIS A 311 -4.16 10.87 26.92
CA HIS A 311 -5.45 11.08 27.55
C HIS A 311 -6.02 12.46 27.20
N GLN A 312 -5.21 13.52 27.28
CA GLN A 312 -5.61 14.88 26.87
C GLN A 312 -6.04 14.90 25.41
N ALA A 313 -5.21 14.38 24.50
CA ALA A 313 -5.58 14.30 23.09
C ALA A 313 -6.85 13.45 22.90
N SER A 314 -7.04 12.37 23.66
CA SER A 314 -8.23 11.52 23.58
C SER A 314 -9.52 12.12 24.16
N GLU A 315 -9.42 13.03 25.12
CA GLU A 315 -10.56 13.74 25.69
C GLU A 315 -10.95 14.93 24.80
N GLU A 316 -9.98 15.62 24.22
CA GLU A 316 -10.21 16.59 23.13
C GLU A 316 -10.93 15.93 21.94
N VAL A 317 -10.59 14.66 21.61
CA VAL A 317 -11.30 13.85 20.59
C VAL A 317 -12.78 13.73 20.90
N LYS A 318 -13.11 13.31 22.13
CA LYS A 318 -14.51 13.07 22.50
C LYS A 318 -15.29 14.37 22.48
N ALA A 319 -14.70 15.46 22.97
CA ALA A 319 -15.35 16.76 23.00
C ALA A 319 -15.64 17.29 21.59
N GLU A 320 -14.66 17.29 20.68
CA GLU A 320 -14.86 17.75 19.30
C GLU A 320 -15.79 16.84 18.50
N TRP A 321 -15.71 15.51 18.68
CA TRP A 321 -16.61 14.56 18.03
C TRP A 321 -18.06 14.72 18.48
N GLU A 322 -18.29 14.85 19.79
CA GLU A 322 -19.63 15.13 20.32
C GLU A 322 -20.16 16.49 19.82
N LEU A 323 -19.32 17.51 19.70
CA LEU A 323 -19.69 18.80 19.11
C LEU A 323 -20.10 18.66 17.63
N LEU A 324 -19.31 17.96 16.82
CA LEU A 324 -19.60 17.71 15.40
C LEU A 324 -20.87 16.86 15.22
N LYS A 325 -21.05 15.83 16.05
CA LYS A 325 -22.25 14.99 16.07
C LYS A 325 -23.48 15.81 16.46
N ASN A 326 -23.39 16.65 17.49
CA ASN A 326 -24.45 17.56 17.91
C ASN A 326 -24.79 18.59 16.81
N MET A 327 -23.79 19.12 16.10
CA MET A 327 -24.00 20.00 14.95
C MET A 327 -24.70 19.27 13.79
N ALA A 328 -24.26 18.06 13.44
CA ALA A 328 -24.89 17.26 12.40
C ALA A 328 -26.35 16.92 12.74
N GLU A 329 -26.63 16.55 13.99
CA GLU A 329 -27.98 16.31 14.48
C GLU A 329 -28.85 17.58 14.50
N ALA A 330 -28.28 18.75 14.80
CA ALA A 330 -28.98 20.03 14.77
C ALA A 330 -29.35 20.45 13.34
N VAL A 331 -28.44 20.29 12.37
CA VAL A 331 -28.70 20.54 10.94
C VAL A 331 -29.78 19.59 10.42
N THR A 332 -29.72 18.31 10.81
CA THR A 332 -30.73 17.31 10.42
C THR A 332 -32.12 17.63 11.00
N ARG A 333 -32.17 18.23 12.20
CA ARG A 333 -33.43 18.71 12.82
C ARG A 333 -33.96 19.99 12.16
N ALA A 334 -33.09 20.89 11.69
CA ALA A 334 -33.49 22.12 11.01
C ALA A 334 -33.97 21.92 9.56
N LEU A 335 -33.67 20.76 8.96
CA LEU A 335 -34.09 20.38 7.60
C LEU A 335 -35.37 19.51 7.57
N LYS A 336 -36.01 19.27 8.73
CA LYS A 336 -37.32 18.63 8.87
C LYS A 336 -38.39 19.67 9.17
#